data_AF-A0A2K8VG05-F1
#
_entry.id   AF-A0A2K8VG05-F1
#
_cell.length_a   1.000
_cell.length_b   1.000
_cell.length_c   1.000
_cell.angle_alpha   90.00
_cell.angle_beta   90.00
_cell.angle_gamma   90.00
#
_symmetry.space_group_name_H-M   'P 1'
#
loop_
_entity.id
_entity.type
_entity.pdbx_description
1 polymer ?
#
loop_
_entity_poly.entity_id
_entity_poly.type
_entity_poly.pdbx_seq_one_letter_code
_entity_poly.pdbx_strand_id
1 'polypeptide(L)'
;MKIDIKRNGNEYVFLKNEKKLYYAIYSISWFKTKKELFSDKKQKIAEVIPKIGLNGVKYKITLNNYNLTLKLKGSLLKNYYEAFYKNDIYKIIKHKGYYVSIFKNNIQIAYYKTHKTTFNNSEKTQLVCNSDTEETLLITFIVALELTHQEHDEVGSINLGNIALEYKPFNKKWKPI
;
A
#
# COMPACT_ATOMS: atom_id res chain seq x y z
N MET A 1 -15.00 4.81 -6.73
CA MET A 1 -14.09 4.39 -7.82
C MET A 1 -13.40 3.06 -7.49
N LYS A 2 -13.00 2.28 -8.52
CA LYS A 2 -12.22 1.04 -8.37
C LYS A 2 -10.94 1.06 -9.21
N ILE A 3 -9.85 0.52 -8.66
CA ILE A 3 -8.58 0.30 -9.34
C ILE A 3 -8.16 -1.15 -9.11
N ASP A 4 -7.98 -1.91 -10.18
CA ASP A 4 -7.48 -3.28 -10.11
C ASP A 4 -5.95 -3.27 -10.15
N ILE A 5 -5.35 -4.16 -9.37
CA ILE A 5 -3.91 -4.27 -9.24
C ILE A 5 -3.53 -5.69 -9.64
N LYS A 6 -2.75 -5.78 -10.72
CA LYS A 6 -2.22 -7.04 -11.24
C LYS A 6 -0.73 -7.10 -11.00
N ARG A 7 -0.22 -8.30 -10.72
CA ARG A 7 1.21 -8.54 -10.59
C ARG A 7 1.71 -9.31 -11.80
N ASN A 8 2.74 -8.77 -12.46
CA ASN A 8 3.42 -9.36 -13.61
C ASN A 8 4.91 -9.48 -13.28
N GLY A 9 5.32 -10.61 -12.69
CA GLY A 9 6.68 -10.80 -12.19
C GLY A 9 7.04 -9.79 -11.08
N ASN A 10 8.01 -8.91 -11.37
CA ASN A 10 8.47 -7.85 -10.48
C ASN A 10 7.73 -6.51 -10.66
N GLU A 11 6.80 -6.44 -11.61
CA GLU A 11 5.96 -5.27 -11.86
C GLU A 11 4.58 -5.43 -11.22
N TYR A 12 4.08 -4.36 -10.61
CA TYR A 12 2.68 -4.21 -10.24
C TYR A 12 2.03 -3.21 -11.18
N VAL A 13 0.94 -3.61 -11.84
CA VAL A 13 0.20 -2.80 -12.79
C VAL A 13 -1.11 -2.34 -12.16
N PHE A 14 -1.36 -1.04 -12.18
CA PHE A 14 -2.58 -0.42 -11.67
C PHE A 14 -3.50 -0.08 -12.85
N LEU A 15 -4.69 -0.65 -12.84
CA LEU A 15 -5.66 -0.58 -13.93
C LEU A 15 -6.93 0.15 -13.47
N LYS A 16 -7.40 1.12 -14.25
CA LYS A 16 -8.68 1.79 -14.05
C LYS A 16 -9.52 1.61 -15.30
N ASN A 17 -10.68 0.96 -15.18
CA ASN A 17 -11.52 0.56 -16.31
C ASN A 17 -10.70 -0.18 -17.39
N GLU A 18 -9.92 -1.18 -16.97
CA GLU A 18 -9.03 -2.00 -17.82
C GLU A 18 -7.86 -1.26 -18.47
N LYS A 19 -7.77 0.07 -18.33
CA LYS A 19 -6.65 0.87 -18.85
C LYS A 19 -5.53 0.98 -17.82
N LYS A 20 -4.29 0.76 -18.26
CA LYS A 20 -3.09 0.96 -17.44
C LYS A 20 -2.97 2.43 -17.04
N LEU A 21 -3.01 2.68 -15.74
CA LEU A 21 -2.87 4.01 -15.14
C LEU A 21 -1.42 4.22 -14.68
N TYR A 22 -0.89 3.26 -13.94
CA TYR A 22 0.48 3.26 -13.44
C TYR A 22 1.08 1.86 -13.48
N TYR A 23 2.39 1.80 -13.34
CA TYR A 23 3.09 0.59 -12.92
C TYR A 23 4.14 0.89 -11.87
N ALA A 24 4.38 -0.07 -10.99
CA ALA A 24 5.42 0.02 -9.98
C ALA A 24 6.40 -1.14 -10.11
N ILE A 25 7.68 -0.84 -9.92
CA ILE A 25 8.76 -1.82 -9.89
C ILE A 25 9.47 -1.78 -8.55
N TYR A 26 9.97 -2.94 -8.15
CA TYR A 26 10.87 -3.08 -7.02
C TYR A 26 12.29 -3.30 -7.54
N SER A 27 13.28 -2.57 -7.00
CA SER A 27 14.69 -2.76 -7.35
C SER A 27 15.59 -2.77 -6.12
N ILE A 28 16.66 -3.55 -6.22
CA ILE A 28 17.74 -3.63 -5.23
C ILE A 28 19.01 -3.14 -5.91
N SER A 29 19.71 -2.21 -5.28
CA SER A 29 21.03 -1.76 -5.72
C SER A 29 21.92 -1.55 -4.50
N TRP A 30 23.06 -2.23 -4.45
CA TRP A 30 24.11 -2.12 -3.43
C TRP A 30 23.57 -1.77 -2.02
N PHE A 31 22.86 -2.74 -1.41
CA PHE A 31 22.21 -2.65 -0.08
C PHE A 31 21.05 -1.66 0.09
N LYS A 32 20.60 -0.99 -0.98
CA LYS A 32 19.42 -0.13 -0.97
C LYS A 32 18.30 -0.79 -1.75
N THR A 33 17.18 -0.97 -1.08
CA THR A 33 15.93 -1.36 -1.72
C THR A 33 15.14 -0.08 -2.04
N LYS A 34 14.58 0.00 -3.24
CA LYS A 34 13.71 1.10 -3.64
C LYS A 34 12.54 0.56 -4.44
N LYS A 35 11.41 1.27 -4.34
CA LYS A 35 10.20 1.00 -5.11
C LYS A 35 9.89 2.25 -5.89
N GLU A 36 9.58 2.11 -7.16
CA GLU A 36 9.36 3.26 -8.04
C GLU A 36 8.01 3.08 -8.74
N LEU A 37 7.20 4.13 -8.73
CA LEU A 37 5.91 4.23 -9.42
C LEU A 37 6.09 5.09 -10.66
N PHE A 38 5.60 4.60 -11.79
CA PHE A 38 5.69 5.24 -13.10
C PHE A 38 4.30 5.41 -13.72
N SER A 39 4.11 6.47 -14.50
CA SER A 39 2.97 6.60 -15.41
C SER A 39 3.03 5.59 -16.55
N ASP A 40 1.93 5.44 -17.27
CA ASP A 40 1.88 4.72 -18.56
C ASP A 40 2.97 5.19 -19.56
N LYS A 41 3.31 6.49 -19.55
CA LYS A 41 4.36 7.12 -20.35
C LYS A 41 5.78 6.97 -19.78
N LYS A 42 5.99 6.09 -18.79
CA LYS A 42 7.28 5.82 -18.13
C LYS A 42 7.87 7.02 -17.36
N GLN A 43 7.07 8.05 -17.05
CA GLN A 43 7.51 9.13 -16.19
C GLN A 43 7.49 8.66 -14.74
N LYS A 44 8.58 8.86 -13.99
CA LYS A 44 8.61 8.55 -12.55
C LYS A 44 7.68 9.50 -11.79
N ILE A 45 6.73 8.94 -11.08
CA ILE A 45 5.69 9.65 -10.31
C ILE A 45 6.01 9.63 -8.82
N ALA A 46 6.46 8.47 -8.32
CA ALA A 46 6.86 8.33 -6.93
C ALA A 46 8.06 7.41 -6.74
N GLU A 47 8.79 7.64 -5.67
CA GLU A 47 9.86 6.78 -5.18
C GLU A 47 9.62 6.48 -3.70
N VAL A 48 9.78 5.21 -3.31
CA VAL A 48 9.61 4.73 -1.94
C VAL A 48 10.87 4.01 -1.50
N ILE A 49 11.46 4.48 -0.42
CA ILE A 49 12.65 3.89 0.20
C ILE A 49 12.26 3.38 1.60
N PRO A 50 12.20 2.07 1.82
CA PRO A 50 12.02 1.53 3.17
C PRO A 50 13.25 1.85 4.02
N LYS A 51 13.00 2.15 5.29
CA LYS A 51 14.01 2.36 6.32
C LYS A 51 13.59 1.56 7.54
N ILE A 52 14.47 0.65 7.96
CA ILE A 52 14.30 -0.13 9.19
C ILE A 52 15.11 0.56 10.29
N GLY A 53 14.52 0.70 11.47
CA GLY A 53 15.22 1.18 12.66
C GLY A 53 14.57 0.63 13.92
N LEU A 54 15.06 1.06 15.09
CA LEU A 54 14.59 0.57 16.40
C LEU A 54 13.08 0.76 16.62
N ASN A 55 12.49 1.79 16.00
CA ASN A 55 11.06 2.09 16.09
C ASN A 55 10.23 1.43 14.96
N GLY A 56 10.74 0.35 14.38
CA GLY A 56 10.10 -0.40 13.30
C GLY A 56 10.34 0.19 11.90
N VAL A 57 9.51 -0.27 10.96
CA VAL A 57 9.62 0.09 9.54
C VAL A 57 8.97 1.45 9.27
N LYS A 58 9.70 2.32 8.57
CA LYS A 58 9.15 3.55 7.97
C LYS A 58 9.50 3.60 6.49
N TYR A 59 8.70 4.30 5.71
CA TYR A 59 8.93 4.50 4.29
C TYR A 59 9.12 5.99 4.02
N LYS A 60 10.28 6.36 3.45
CA LYS A 60 10.47 7.69 2.87
C LYS A 60 9.85 7.67 1.47
N ILE A 61 8.95 8.60 1.20
CA ILE A 61 8.21 8.68 -0.06
C ILE A 61 8.49 10.05 -0.67
N THR A 62 8.89 10.05 -1.93
CA THR A 62 8.95 11.24 -2.78
C THR A 62 7.86 11.11 -3.83
N LEU A 63 6.83 11.95 -3.81
CA LEU A 63 5.67 11.92 -4.69
C LEU A 63 5.49 13.28 -5.37
N ASN A 64 5.65 13.37 -6.70
CA ASN A 64 5.51 14.63 -7.44
C ASN A 64 6.27 15.81 -6.79
N ASN A 65 7.52 15.59 -6.36
CA ASN A 65 8.38 16.53 -5.61
C ASN A 65 7.99 16.80 -4.14
N TYR A 66 6.91 16.21 -3.63
CA TYR A 66 6.59 16.25 -2.20
C TYR A 66 7.27 15.11 -1.46
N ASN A 67 7.93 15.44 -0.35
CA ASN A 67 8.52 14.45 0.53
C ASN A 67 7.58 14.18 1.71
N LEU A 68 7.22 12.92 1.93
CA LEU A 68 6.48 12.49 3.10
C LEU A 68 7.09 11.23 3.70
N THR A 69 6.77 10.96 4.96
CA THR A 69 7.18 9.72 5.64
C THR A 69 5.96 8.97 6.11
N LEU A 70 5.82 7.71 5.66
CA LEU A 70 4.85 6.77 6.18
C LEU A 70 5.48 5.98 7.32
N LYS A 71 5.02 6.18 8.56
CA LYS A 71 5.61 5.59 9.77
C LYS A 71 4.66 4.59 10.39
N LEU A 72 5.18 3.44 10.83
CA LEU A 72 4.44 2.56 11.72
C LEU A 72 4.22 3.27 13.07
N LYS A 73 2.99 3.19 13.58
CA LYS A 73 2.51 3.79 14.83
C LYS A 73 1.66 2.78 15.59
N GLY A 74 1.43 3.06 16.87
CA GLY A 74 0.66 2.20 17.76
C GLY A 74 1.53 1.25 18.58
N SER A 75 0.93 0.19 19.09
CA SER A 75 1.62 -0.85 19.86
C SER A 75 1.91 -2.08 18.99
N LEU A 76 2.73 -3.01 19.49
CA LEU A 76 3.02 -4.28 18.81
C LEU A 76 1.75 -5.04 18.40
N LEU A 77 0.70 -4.96 19.22
CA LEU A 77 -0.58 -5.64 18.98
C LEU A 77 -1.58 -4.81 18.18
N LYS A 78 -1.54 -3.48 18.27
CA LYS A 78 -2.47 -2.57 17.58
C LYS A 78 -1.69 -1.48 16.87
N ASN A 79 -1.24 -1.79 15.65
CA ASN A 79 -0.46 -0.87 14.83
C ASN A 79 -1.27 -0.33 13.63
N TYR A 80 -0.80 0.80 13.12
CA TYR A 80 -1.27 1.43 11.89
C TYR A 80 -0.11 2.21 11.29
N TYR A 81 -0.19 2.53 10.00
CA TYR A 81 0.75 3.47 9.39
C TYR A 81 0.15 4.86 9.36
N GLU A 82 0.98 5.88 9.56
CA GLU A 82 0.57 7.28 9.52
C GLU A 82 1.51 8.10 8.63
N ALA A 83 0.91 9.02 7.86
CA ALA A 83 1.63 9.99 7.05
C ALA A 83 0.94 11.35 7.09
N PHE A 84 1.74 12.42 6.97
CA PHE A 84 1.25 13.78 6.79
C PHE A 84 1.46 14.20 5.34
N TYR A 85 0.42 14.75 4.71
CA TYR A 85 0.49 15.20 3.32
C TYR A 85 -0.50 16.35 3.07
N LYS A 86 0.00 17.48 2.55
CA LYS A 86 -0.79 18.71 2.27
C LYS A 86 -1.75 19.10 3.41
N ASN A 87 -1.24 19.16 4.64
CA ASN A 87 -1.98 19.48 5.88
C ASN A 87 -2.97 18.42 6.37
N ASP A 88 -3.09 17.29 5.67
CA ASP A 88 -3.96 16.19 6.07
C ASP A 88 -3.17 15.06 6.73
N ILE A 89 -3.82 14.37 7.67
CA ILE A 89 -3.30 13.17 8.32
C ILE A 89 -3.92 11.95 7.65
N TYR A 90 -3.06 11.08 7.12
CA TYR A 90 -3.44 9.80 6.56
C TYR A 90 -3.13 8.68 7.53
N LYS A 91 -4.10 7.82 7.80
CA LYS A 91 -3.93 6.60 8.60
C LYS A 91 -4.27 5.37 7.76
N ILE A 92 -3.40 4.38 7.76
CA ILE A 92 -3.57 3.13 7.02
C ILE A 92 -3.61 1.98 8.02
N ILE A 93 -4.72 1.26 8.05
CA ILE A 93 -5.00 0.23 9.05
C ILE A 93 -5.13 -1.10 8.32
N LYS A 94 -4.27 -2.06 8.67
CA LYS A 94 -4.38 -3.45 8.21
C LYS A 94 -5.39 -4.19 9.08
N HIS A 95 -6.22 -5.02 8.46
CA HIS A 95 -7.34 -5.72 9.08
C HIS A 95 -7.24 -7.25 8.82
N LYS A 96 -7.92 -8.00 9.70
CA LYS A 96 -8.81 -9.11 9.37
C LYS A 96 -8.94 -9.48 7.89
N GLY A 97 -8.38 -10.59 7.42
CA GLY A 97 -8.72 -11.14 6.09
C GLY A 97 -8.24 -10.28 4.92
N TYR A 98 -7.04 -9.71 5.05
CA TYR A 98 -6.33 -8.97 3.99
C TYR A 98 -7.04 -7.70 3.51
N TYR A 99 -7.87 -7.09 4.36
CA TYR A 99 -8.39 -5.74 4.13
C TYR A 99 -7.41 -4.70 4.67
N VAL A 100 -7.30 -3.58 3.97
CA VAL A 100 -6.52 -2.43 4.43
C VAL A 100 -7.34 -1.17 4.17
N SER A 101 -7.67 -0.42 5.23
CA SER A 101 -8.42 0.83 5.12
C SER A 101 -7.50 2.03 5.16
N ILE A 102 -7.81 3.06 4.37
CA ILE A 102 -7.10 4.34 4.32
C ILE A 102 -8.06 5.44 4.77
N PHE A 103 -7.63 6.17 5.79
CA PHE A 103 -8.35 7.30 6.38
C PHE A 103 -7.61 8.60 6.08
N LYS A 104 -8.37 9.65 5.80
CA LYS A 104 -7.91 11.05 5.73
C LYS A 104 -8.63 11.82 6.84
N ASN A 105 -7.89 12.41 7.77
CA ASN A 105 -8.43 13.15 8.92
C ASN A 105 -9.51 12.34 9.68
N ASN A 106 -9.23 11.06 9.94
CA ASN A 106 -10.13 10.08 10.58
C ASN A 106 -11.39 9.67 9.77
N ILE A 107 -11.59 10.20 8.55
CA ILE A 107 -12.65 9.78 7.63
C ILE A 107 -12.11 8.72 6.68
N GLN A 108 -12.80 7.59 6.54
CA GLN A 108 -12.40 6.56 5.59
C GLN A 108 -12.64 7.02 4.16
N ILE A 109 -11.59 7.05 3.35
CA ILE A 109 -11.65 7.49 1.96
C ILE A 109 -11.38 6.36 0.96
N ALA A 110 -10.78 5.27 1.43
CA ALA A 110 -10.49 4.11 0.62
C ALA A 110 -10.32 2.84 1.45
N TYR A 111 -10.39 1.69 0.78
CA TYR A 111 -9.79 0.45 1.24
C TYR A 111 -9.23 -0.32 0.04
N TYR A 112 -8.27 -1.19 0.27
CA TYR A 112 -7.94 -2.24 -0.68
C TYR A 112 -8.04 -3.62 -0.02
N LYS A 113 -8.27 -4.63 -0.85
CA LYS A 113 -8.30 -6.03 -0.43
C LYS A 113 -7.42 -6.86 -1.34
N THR A 114 -6.58 -7.68 -0.73
CA THR A 114 -5.74 -8.66 -1.42
C THR A 114 -6.39 -10.03 -1.32
N HIS A 115 -6.68 -10.66 -2.45
CA HIS A 115 -7.15 -12.04 -2.53
C HIS A 115 -6.01 -12.94 -2.99
N LYS A 116 -5.61 -13.87 -2.12
CA LYS A 116 -4.71 -14.97 -2.50
C LYS A 116 -5.56 -16.18 -2.87
N THR A 117 -5.57 -16.55 -4.15
CA THR A 117 -6.22 -17.80 -4.58
C THR A 117 -5.20 -18.92 -4.59
N THR A 118 -5.46 -19.98 -3.82
CA THR A 118 -4.57 -21.15 -3.70
C THR A 118 -4.42 -21.94 -4.99
N PHE A 119 -5.39 -21.88 -5.90
CA PHE A 119 -5.46 -22.79 -7.05
C PHE A 119 -4.54 -22.40 -8.21
N ASN A 120 -4.28 -21.10 -8.42
CA ASN A 120 -3.52 -20.60 -9.57
C ASN A 120 -2.35 -19.66 -9.19
N ASN A 121 -1.99 -19.57 -7.90
CA ASN A 121 -1.07 -18.55 -7.38
C ASN A 121 -1.39 -17.11 -7.83
N SER A 122 -2.64 -16.86 -8.26
CA SER A 122 -3.05 -15.54 -8.72
C SER A 122 -3.41 -14.69 -7.51
N GLU A 123 -2.70 -13.59 -7.36
CA GLU A 123 -3.00 -12.56 -6.37
C GLU A 123 -3.84 -11.48 -7.06
N LYS A 124 -5.07 -11.27 -6.56
CA LYS A 124 -5.95 -10.21 -7.05
C LYS A 124 -6.09 -9.16 -5.97
N THR A 125 -5.58 -7.97 -6.23
CA THR A 125 -5.76 -6.83 -5.31
C THR A 125 -6.65 -5.79 -5.95
N GLN A 126 -7.63 -5.28 -5.21
CA GLN A 126 -8.53 -4.22 -5.69
C GLN A 126 -8.57 -3.09 -4.66
N LEU A 127 -8.31 -1.87 -5.12
CA LEU A 127 -8.49 -0.63 -4.40
C LEU A 127 -9.88 -0.06 -4.71
N VAL A 128 -10.62 0.30 -3.67
CA VAL A 128 -11.91 1.00 -3.73
C VAL A 128 -11.78 2.31 -2.96
N CYS A 129 -12.06 3.44 -3.60
CA CYS A 129 -11.91 4.77 -2.99
C CYS A 129 -13.01 5.74 -3.44
N ASN A 130 -13.21 6.84 -2.70
CA ASN A 130 -14.10 7.93 -3.12
C ASN A 130 -13.61 8.58 -4.42
N SER A 131 -14.51 9.21 -5.18
CA SER A 131 -14.17 9.85 -6.46
C SER A 131 -13.28 11.09 -6.35
N ASP A 132 -13.26 11.73 -5.19
CA ASP A 132 -12.54 12.99 -4.90
C ASP A 132 -11.14 12.79 -4.30
N THR A 133 -10.65 11.54 -4.27
CA THR A 133 -9.38 11.19 -3.64
C THR A 133 -8.18 11.38 -4.57
N GLU A 134 -7.02 11.72 -3.98
CA GLU A 134 -5.76 11.80 -4.73
C GLU A 134 -5.23 10.39 -5.02
N GLU A 135 -5.69 9.81 -6.14
CA GLU A 135 -5.46 8.42 -6.53
C GLU A 135 -3.97 8.03 -6.47
N THR A 136 -3.10 8.91 -6.96
CA THR A 136 -1.65 8.70 -6.99
C THR A 136 -1.06 8.50 -5.60
N LEU A 137 -1.55 9.24 -4.59
CA LEU A 137 -1.11 9.09 -3.20
C LEU A 137 -1.54 7.73 -2.64
N LEU A 138 -2.80 7.33 -2.87
CA LEU A 138 -3.33 6.04 -2.42
C LEU A 138 -2.55 4.87 -3.02
N ILE A 139 -2.27 4.93 -4.32
CA ILE A 139 -1.44 3.95 -5.02
C ILE A 139 -0.03 3.91 -4.46
N THR A 140 0.56 5.07 -4.16
CA THR A 140 1.90 5.16 -3.56
C THR A 140 1.95 4.51 -2.17
N PHE A 141 0.88 4.62 -1.37
CA PHE A 141 0.78 3.89 -0.11
C PHE A 141 0.74 2.37 -0.31
N ILE A 142 0.00 1.89 -1.31
CA ILE A 142 -0.02 0.46 -1.65
C ILE A 142 1.38 0.01 -2.09
N VAL A 143 2.07 0.80 -2.91
CA VAL A 143 3.46 0.52 -3.29
C VAL A 143 4.36 0.42 -2.07
N ALA A 144 4.21 1.35 -1.11
CA ALA A 144 4.99 1.32 0.13
C ALA A 144 4.74 0.04 0.94
N LEU A 145 3.50 -0.45 1.01
CA LEU A 145 3.13 -1.55 1.91
C LEU A 145 3.17 -2.95 1.28
N GLU A 146 2.91 -3.09 -0.02
CA GLU A 146 2.69 -4.40 -0.67
C GLU A 146 3.85 -4.83 -1.57
N LEU A 147 4.60 -3.91 -2.19
CA LEU A 147 5.72 -4.31 -3.05
C LEU A 147 6.87 -4.89 -2.20
N THR A 148 7.05 -6.20 -2.15
CA THR A 148 8.22 -6.84 -1.52
C THR A 148 9.05 -7.59 -2.55
N HIS A 149 10.36 -7.72 -2.31
CA HIS A 149 11.19 -8.64 -3.10
C HIS A 149 10.71 -10.07 -2.86
N GLN A 150 10.62 -10.86 -3.92
CA GLN A 150 10.58 -12.31 -3.81
C GLN A 150 11.94 -12.83 -4.20
N GLU A 151 12.78 -13.06 -3.21
CA GLU A 151 13.62 -14.26 -3.24
C GLU A 151 12.98 -15.21 -2.24
N HIS A 152 13.08 -16.51 -2.53
CA HIS A 152 12.49 -17.58 -1.75
C HIS A 152 12.71 -17.41 -0.23
N ASP A 153 11.79 -18.01 0.54
CA ASP A 153 11.83 -18.21 1.99
C ASP A 153 11.13 -17.16 2.86
N GLU A 154 9.96 -17.57 3.39
CA GLU A 154 9.66 -17.82 4.82
C GLU A 154 10.42 -17.10 5.95
N VAL A 155 11.18 -16.04 5.71
CA VAL A 155 11.83 -15.27 6.77
C VAL A 155 10.92 -14.13 7.21
N GLY A 156 9.94 -14.49 8.02
CA GLY A 156 9.39 -13.59 9.04
C GLY A 156 8.24 -12.67 8.62
N SER A 157 7.49 -12.95 7.56
CA SER A 157 6.12 -12.42 7.49
C SER A 157 5.28 -13.20 8.50
N ILE A 158 5.31 -12.79 9.78
CA ILE A 158 4.33 -13.28 10.74
C ILE A 158 2.98 -13.07 10.06
N ASN A 159 2.25 -14.15 9.83
CA ASN A 159 0.95 -14.18 9.16
C ASN A 159 -0.10 -13.54 10.10
N LEU A 160 0.09 -12.26 10.40
CA LEU A 160 -0.70 -11.45 11.32
C LEU A 160 -2.12 -11.21 10.80
N GLY A 161 -2.38 -11.53 9.52
CA GLY A 161 -3.69 -11.38 8.88
C GLY A 161 -4.82 -12.13 9.59
N ASN A 162 -4.53 -13.17 10.38
CA ASN A 162 -5.51 -13.90 11.19
C ASN A 162 -5.28 -13.77 12.70
N ILE A 163 -4.06 -13.45 13.14
CA ILE A 163 -3.64 -13.57 14.55
C ILE A 163 -3.51 -12.20 15.25
N ALA A 164 -3.29 -11.09 14.53
CA ALA A 164 -3.17 -9.78 15.15
C ALA A 164 -4.52 -9.25 15.66
N LEU A 165 -4.49 -8.61 16.82
CA LEU A 165 -5.57 -7.74 17.27
C LEU A 165 -5.66 -6.56 16.30
N GLU A 166 -6.85 -6.29 15.76
CA GLU A 166 -7.03 -5.15 14.88
C GLU A 166 -7.00 -3.85 15.71
N TYR A 167 -6.41 -2.78 15.18
CA TYR A 167 -6.55 -1.45 15.78
C TYR A 167 -8.03 -1.04 15.87
N LYS A 168 -8.80 -1.36 14.83
CA LYS A 168 -10.28 -1.37 14.81
C LYS A 168 -10.79 -2.35 13.75
N PRO A 169 -12.01 -2.92 13.92
CA PRO A 169 -12.60 -3.79 12.91
C PRO A 169 -12.81 -3.10 11.57
N PHE A 170 -12.70 -3.85 10.49
CA PHE A 170 -13.04 -3.36 9.15
C PHE A 170 -14.55 -3.07 9.04
N ASN A 171 -14.90 -1.86 8.59
CA ASN A 171 -16.30 -1.51 8.34
C ASN A 171 -16.77 -2.07 6.99
N LYS A 172 -17.35 -3.27 6.99
CA LYS A 172 -17.90 -3.92 5.79
C LYS A 172 -19.05 -3.14 5.11
N LYS A 173 -19.69 -2.21 5.83
CA LYS A 173 -20.77 -1.36 5.29
C LYS A 173 -20.23 -0.10 4.62
N TRP A 174 -18.94 0.22 4.77
CA TRP A 174 -18.36 1.38 4.11
C TRP A 174 -18.46 1.22 2.59
N LYS A 175 -18.93 2.28 1.94
CA LYS A 175 -19.00 2.39 0.49
C LYS A 175 -18.37 3.73 0.10
N PRO A 176 -17.70 3.80 -1.06
CA PRO A 176 -17.21 5.07 -1.54
C PRO A 176 -18.38 6.02 -1.78
N ILE A 177 -18.15 7.29 -1.46
CA ILE A 177 -19.06 8.40 -1.77
C ILE A 177 -18.71 8.95 -3.15
#